data_AF-A0A7K0FER4-F1
#
_entry.id   AF-A0A7K0FER4-F1
#
_cell.length_a   1.000
_cell.length_b   1.000
_cell.length_c   1.000
_cell.angle_alpha   90.00
_cell.angle_beta   90.00
_cell.angle_gamma   90.00
#
_symmetry.space_group_name_H-M   'P 1'
#
loop_
_entity.id
_entity.type
_entity.pdbx_description
1 polymer ?
#
loop_
_entity_poly.entity_id
_entity_poly.type
_entity_poly.pdbx_seq_one_letter_code
_entity_poly.pdbx_strand_id
1 'polypeptide(L)'
;MRNYSYLLFLFLILSCNKKEDQIREINANKFQLNKVVHDSLTQEQIEKIKTIHDVFAEVDKSSLEQTITDFKRDLHPDNEIKIWLQMAKAYEGYLSKNKKSIEEKREIFKLILLRSTQSSEETIHSIDLEYLSKKDAEEVLSFYTNTPKPLKVAQ
;
A
#
# COMPACT_ATOMS: atom_id res chain seq x y z
N MET A 1 -37.45 5.11 59.06
CA MET A 1 -37.18 6.19 58.09
C MET A 1 -35.68 6.29 57.82
N ARG A 2 -35.19 5.71 56.72
CA ARG A 2 -34.18 6.34 55.85
C ARG A 2 -34.11 5.54 54.54
N ASN A 3 -34.51 6.19 53.46
CA ASN A 3 -34.64 5.65 52.12
C ASN A 3 -33.27 5.38 51.52
N TYR A 4 -33.08 4.24 50.86
CA TYR A 4 -32.08 4.09 49.80
C TYR A 4 -32.80 3.79 48.50
N SER A 5 -33.19 4.91 47.89
CA SER A 5 -33.48 5.11 46.47
C SER A 5 -32.40 4.45 45.58
N TYR A 6 -32.88 3.71 44.59
CA TYR A 6 -32.32 3.52 43.25
C TYR A 6 -30.81 3.23 43.12
N LEU A 7 -30.47 1.98 42.82
CA LEU A 7 -29.44 1.69 41.82
C LEU A 7 -29.85 0.48 40.98
N LEU A 8 -30.88 0.71 40.16
CA LEU A 8 -31.26 -0.18 39.07
C LEU A 8 -30.16 -0.06 38.01
N PHE A 9 -29.12 -0.91 38.12
CA PHE A 9 -28.04 -0.99 37.14
C PHE A 9 -28.58 -1.66 35.88
N LEU A 10 -29.28 -0.87 35.06
CA LEU A 10 -29.68 -1.22 33.71
C LEU A 10 -28.39 -1.31 32.88
N PHE A 11 -27.82 -2.50 32.74
CA PHE A 11 -26.80 -2.78 31.74
C PHE A 11 -27.45 -2.65 30.35
N LEU A 12 -27.48 -1.41 29.84
CA LEU A 12 -27.69 -1.13 28.43
C LEU A 12 -26.50 -1.71 27.68
N ILE A 13 -26.66 -2.94 27.22
CA ILE A 13 -25.80 -3.54 26.22
C ILE A 13 -26.02 -2.74 24.94
N LEU A 14 -25.23 -1.68 24.78
CA LEU A 14 -25.04 -0.98 23.52
C LEU A 14 -24.43 -2.01 22.55
N SER A 15 -25.30 -2.71 21.83
CA SER A 15 -24.91 -3.53 20.69
C SER A 15 -24.43 -2.56 19.62
N CYS A 16 -23.14 -2.19 19.69
CA CYS A 16 -22.43 -1.58 18.58
C CYS A 16 -22.46 -2.58 17.43
N ASN A 17 -23.41 -2.41 16.49
CA ASN A 17 -23.31 -2.99 15.16
C ASN A 17 -22.10 -2.35 14.46
N LYS A 18 -20.89 -2.85 14.76
CA LYS A 18 -19.73 -2.58 13.91
C LYS A 18 -20.03 -3.25 12.57
N LYS A 19 -20.32 -2.45 11.55
CA LYS A 19 -20.28 -2.93 10.17
C LYS A 19 -18.86 -3.41 9.94
N GLU A 20 -18.72 -4.71 9.73
CA GLU A 20 -17.45 -5.33 9.42
C GLU A 20 -17.06 -4.93 8.00
N ASP A 21 -15.95 -4.21 7.85
CA ASP A 21 -15.45 -3.80 6.54
C ASP A 21 -15.03 -5.07 5.77
N GLN A 22 -15.71 -5.36 4.66
CA GLN A 22 -15.40 -6.53 3.84
C GLN A 22 -14.25 -6.21 2.88
N ILE A 23 -13.09 -6.81 3.11
CA ILE A 23 -11.98 -6.80 2.15
C ILE A 23 -12.35 -7.72 0.98
N ARG A 24 -12.24 -7.23 -0.24
CA ARG A 24 -12.46 -8.02 -1.46
C ARG A 24 -11.32 -7.76 -2.43
N GLU A 25 -10.85 -8.81 -3.07
CA GLU A 25 -9.93 -8.69 -4.20
C GLU A 25 -10.70 -8.26 -5.44
N ILE A 26 -10.19 -7.27 -6.16
CA ILE A 26 -10.80 -6.75 -7.39
C ILE A 26 -9.71 -6.65 -8.45
N ASN A 27 -10.04 -7.05 -9.68
CA ASN A 27 -9.12 -6.92 -10.80
C ASN A 27 -8.87 -5.44 -11.12
N ALA A 28 -7.63 -4.99 -10.93
CA ALA A 28 -7.20 -3.61 -11.16
C ALA A 28 -7.50 -3.12 -12.59
N ASN A 29 -7.42 -3.99 -13.60
CA ASN A 29 -7.66 -3.64 -15.01
C ASN A 29 -9.14 -3.30 -15.30
N LYS A 30 -10.05 -3.53 -14.35
CA LYS A 30 -11.46 -3.17 -14.49
C LYS A 30 -11.78 -1.76 -13.98
N PHE A 31 -10.80 -1.06 -13.39
CA PHE A 31 -10.99 0.30 -12.91
C PHE A 31 -10.58 1.32 -13.96
N GLN A 32 -11.38 2.38 -14.06
CA GLN A 32 -10.97 3.59 -14.77
C GLN A 32 -10.14 4.46 -13.83
N LEU A 33 -9.07 5.05 -14.35
CA LEU A 33 -8.29 6.01 -13.59
C LEU A 33 -9.16 7.20 -13.17
N ASN A 34 -8.94 7.67 -11.94
CA ASN A 34 -9.56 8.90 -11.48
C ASN A 34 -9.11 10.08 -12.36
N LYS A 35 -9.96 11.11 -12.41
CA LYS A 35 -9.56 12.39 -12.99
C LYS A 35 -8.41 12.98 -12.17
N VAL A 36 -7.61 13.84 -12.80
CA VAL A 36 -6.67 14.69 -12.06
C VAL A 36 -7.49 15.59 -11.13
N VAL A 37 -7.19 15.54 -9.83
CA VAL A 37 -7.89 16.31 -8.79
C VAL A 37 -7.03 17.43 -8.19
N HIS A 38 -5.71 17.37 -8.41
CA HIS A 38 -4.78 18.45 -8.05
C HIS A 38 -4.24 19.11 -9.30
N ASP A 39 -4.38 20.43 -9.42
CA ASP A 39 -3.84 21.17 -10.57
C ASP A 39 -2.31 21.22 -10.58
N SER A 40 -1.70 21.24 -9.40
CA SER A 40 -0.24 21.24 -9.19
C SER A 40 0.15 20.47 -7.94
N LEU A 41 1.41 20.06 -7.88
CA LEU A 41 2.06 19.50 -6.69
C LEU A 41 3.15 20.48 -6.23
N THR A 42 3.47 20.46 -4.94
CA THR A 42 4.56 21.28 -4.42
C THR A 42 5.90 20.81 -5.00
N GLN A 43 6.90 21.69 -5.00
CA GLN A 43 8.25 21.34 -5.45
C GLN A 43 8.83 20.17 -4.64
N GLU A 44 8.59 20.16 -3.32
CA GLU A 44 9.02 19.06 -2.44
C GLU A 44 8.36 17.72 -2.81
N GLN A 45 7.07 17.73 -3.15
CA GLN A 45 6.37 16.53 -3.62
C GLN A 45 6.97 16.04 -4.94
N ILE A 46 7.22 16.94 -5.89
CA ILE A 46 7.82 16.60 -7.19
C ILE A 46 9.21 15.97 -7.01
N GLU A 47 10.03 16.49 -6.10
CA GLU A 47 11.35 15.92 -5.81
C GLU A 47 11.27 14.50 -5.25
N LYS A 48 10.34 14.26 -4.31
CA LYS A 48 10.09 12.91 -3.79
C LYS A 48 9.58 11.96 -4.88
N ILE A 49 8.71 12.45 -5.77
CA ILE A 49 8.18 11.65 -6.89
C ILE A 49 9.30 11.30 -7.88
N LYS A 50 10.25 12.20 -8.14
CA LYS A 50 11.44 11.88 -8.94
C LYS A 50 12.25 10.75 -8.32
N THR A 51 12.50 10.82 -7.02
CA THR A 51 13.18 9.73 -6.31
C THR A 51 12.44 8.40 -6.46
N ILE A 52 11.11 8.39 -6.29
CA ILE A 52 10.29 7.18 -6.48
C ILE A 52 10.44 6.65 -7.92
N HIS A 53 10.31 7.54 -8.92
CA HIS A 53 10.41 7.20 -10.34
C HIS A 53 11.76 6.57 -10.67
N ASP A 54 12.85 7.20 -10.23
CA ASP A 54 14.22 6.74 -10.49
C ASP A 54 14.47 5.34 -9.92
N VAL A 55 14.00 5.07 -8.69
CA VAL A 55 14.16 3.75 -8.04
C VAL A 55 13.47 2.64 -8.83
N PHE A 56 12.32 2.92 -9.43
CA PHE A 56 11.51 1.93 -10.13
C PHE A 56 11.67 1.92 -11.65
N ALA A 57 12.45 2.84 -12.25
CA ALA A 57 12.57 3.00 -13.71
C ALA A 57 13.03 1.74 -14.47
N GLU A 58 13.76 0.84 -13.80
CA GLU A 58 14.12 -0.45 -14.39
C GLU A 58 12.90 -1.34 -14.64
N VAL A 59 11.93 -1.34 -13.72
CA VAL A 59 10.80 -2.29 -13.67
C VAL A 59 9.47 -1.67 -14.08
N ASP A 60 9.29 -0.37 -13.89
CA ASP A 60 8.15 0.43 -14.34
C ASP A 60 8.61 1.33 -15.51
N LYS A 61 7.88 1.27 -16.63
CA LYS A 61 8.20 2.00 -17.87
C LYS A 61 7.43 3.29 -18.04
N SER A 62 6.67 3.70 -17.02
CA SER A 62 6.01 5.00 -16.98
C SER A 62 7.04 6.14 -17.08
N SER A 63 6.70 7.20 -17.82
CA SER A 63 7.53 8.41 -17.84
C SER A 63 7.38 9.17 -16.52
N LEU A 64 8.37 9.99 -16.16
CA LEU A 64 8.28 10.85 -14.97
C LEU A 64 7.04 11.76 -15.02
N GLU A 65 6.69 12.26 -16.20
CA GLU A 65 5.50 13.09 -16.42
C GLU A 65 4.21 12.32 -16.11
N GLN A 66 4.14 11.05 -16.55
CA GLN A 66 3.02 10.18 -16.24
C GLN A 66 2.94 9.90 -14.74
N THR A 67 4.06 9.55 -14.10
CA THR A 67 4.12 9.32 -12.65
C THR A 67 3.66 10.55 -11.86
N ILE A 68 4.14 11.75 -12.21
CA ILE A 68 3.67 13.01 -11.60
C ILE A 68 2.17 13.18 -11.81
N THR A 69 1.67 12.90 -13.01
CA THR A 69 0.24 13.03 -13.32
C THR A 69 -0.60 12.04 -12.50
N ASP A 70 -0.11 10.83 -12.26
CA ASP A 70 -0.78 9.82 -11.42
C ASP A 70 -0.86 10.26 -9.96
N PHE A 71 0.20 10.82 -9.39
CA PHE A 71 0.13 11.42 -8.05
C PHE A 71 -0.85 12.60 -7.96
N LYS A 72 -1.09 13.33 -9.06
CA LYS A 72 -2.12 14.39 -9.10
C LYS A 72 -3.56 13.84 -9.10
N ARG A 73 -3.76 12.54 -9.33
CA ARG A 73 -5.06 11.86 -9.24
C ARG A 73 -5.36 11.39 -7.81
N ASP A 74 -4.35 11.27 -6.97
CA ASP A 74 -4.51 10.81 -5.61
C ASP A 74 -5.23 11.84 -4.74
N LEU A 75 -6.20 11.40 -3.93
CA LEU A 75 -6.91 12.31 -3.03
C LEU A 75 -5.98 12.95 -1.99
N HIS A 76 -4.92 12.23 -1.59
CA HIS A 76 -3.94 12.68 -0.61
C HIS A 76 -2.50 12.39 -1.07
N PRO A 77 -1.93 13.21 -1.97
CA PRO A 77 -0.63 12.94 -2.57
C PRO A 77 0.49 12.74 -1.55
N ASP A 78 0.50 13.47 -0.43
CA ASP A 78 1.51 13.28 0.62
C ASP A 78 1.47 11.90 1.28
N ASN A 79 0.27 11.34 1.44
CA ASN A 79 0.10 10.01 2.00
C ASN A 79 0.60 8.95 1.02
N GLU A 80 0.28 9.10 -0.26
CA GLU A 80 0.71 8.18 -1.31
C GLU A 80 2.23 8.25 -1.50
N ILE A 81 2.79 9.45 -1.63
CA ILE A 81 4.25 9.65 -1.70
C ILE A 81 4.95 8.97 -0.51
N LYS A 82 4.40 9.08 0.69
CA LYS A 82 4.96 8.42 1.88
C LYS A 82 4.93 6.90 1.77
N ILE A 83 3.89 6.29 1.19
CA ILE A 83 3.80 4.84 0.96
C ILE A 83 4.81 4.41 -0.11
N TRP A 84 4.83 5.10 -1.25
CA TRP A 84 5.74 4.79 -2.36
C TRP A 84 7.23 4.93 -1.97
N LEU A 85 7.59 5.93 -1.15
CA LEU A 85 8.95 6.05 -0.61
C LEU A 85 9.32 4.88 0.32
N GLN A 86 8.36 4.31 1.06
CA GLN A 86 8.61 3.12 1.88
C GLN A 86 8.82 1.88 1.01
N MET A 87 8.04 1.75 -0.06
CA MET A 87 8.23 0.70 -1.05
C MET A 87 9.62 0.80 -1.69
N ALA A 88 10.02 2.01 -2.11
CA ALA A 88 11.33 2.29 -2.69
C ALA A 88 12.46 1.89 -1.74
N LYS A 89 12.36 2.29 -0.47
CA LYS A 89 13.32 1.90 0.56
C LYS A 89 13.42 0.39 0.77
N ALA A 90 12.29 -0.32 0.78
CA ALA A 90 12.28 -1.77 0.93
C ALA A 90 12.93 -2.47 -0.29
N TYR A 91 12.61 -1.99 -1.48
CA TYR A 91 13.12 -2.49 -2.75
C TYR A 91 14.64 -2.34 -2.85
N GLU A 92 15.16 -1.13 -2.65
CA GLU A 92 16.60 -0.86 -2.64
C GLU A 92 17.29 -1.59 -1.47
N GLY A 93 16.65 -1.64 -0.30
CA GLY A 93 17.16 -2.34 0.86
C GLY A 93 17.48 -3.80 0.58
N TYR A 94 16.54 -4.52 -0.06
CA TYR A 94 16.76 -5.91 -0.45
C TYR A 94 17.82 -6.04 -1.56
N LEU A 95 17.74 -5.22 -2.60
CA LEU A 95 18.66 -5.28 -3.75
C LEU A 95 20.09 -4.86 -3.43
N SER A 96 20.30 -4.03 -2.39
CA SER A 96 21.64 -3.65 -1.93
C SER A 96 22.46 -4.85 -1.45
N LYS A 97 21.80 -5.93 -1.04
CA LYS A 97 22.41 -7.17 -0.55
C LYS A 97 22.34 -8.32 -1.56
N ASN A 98 21.41 -8.24 -2.51
CA ASN A 98 21.06 -9.32 -3.41
C ASN A 98 21.05 -8.83 -4.86
N LYS A 99 22.02 -9.27 -5.67
CA LYS A 99 21.99 -9.05 -7.11
C LYS A 99 20.89 -9.90 -7.74
N LYS A 100 20.06 -9.28 -8.59
CA LYS A 100 18.87 -9.90 -9.18
C LYS A 100 18.75 -9.56 -10.65
N SER A 101 18.18 -10.49 -11.44
CA SER A 101 17.83 -10.26 -12.84
C SER A 101 16.70 -9.23 -12.97
N ILE A 102 16.42 -8.76 -14.18
CA ILE A 102 15.33 -7.81 -14.39
C ILE A 102 13.95 -8.46 -14.12
N GLU A 103 13.81 -9.75 -14.41
CA GLU A 103 12.60 -10.54 -14.13
C GLU A 103 12.37 -10.67 -12.63
N GLU A 104 13.41 -11.07 -11.88
CA GLU A 104 13.35 -11.12 -10.42
C GLU A 104 13.03 -9.74 -9.82
N LYS A 105 13.68 -8.67 -10.32
CA LYS A 105 13.41 -7.29 -9.89
C LYS A 105 11.94 -6.89 -10.10
N ARG A 106 11.30 -7.30 -11.20
CA ARG A 106 9.88 -7.04 -11.44
C ARG A 106 9.00 -7.79 -10.43
N GLU A 107 9.35 -9.03 -10.11
CA GLU A 107 8.62 -9.82 -9.12
C GLU A 107 8.77 -9.25 -7.70
N ILE A 108 9.97 -8.79 -7.32
CA ILE A 108 10.23 -8.07 -6.06
C ILE A 108 9.36 -6.81 -5.97
N PHE A 109 9.28 -6.04 -7.06
CA PHE A 109 8.43 -4.85 -7.11
C PHE A 109 6.95 -5.21 -6.88
N LYS A 110 6.43 -6.25 -7.54
CA LYS A 110 5.05 -6.74 -7.35
C LYS A 110 4.80 -7.19 -5.90
N LEU A 111 5.72 -7.94 -5.31
CA LEU A 111 5.63 -8.38 -3.91
C LEU A 111 5.50 -7.20 -2.95
N ILE A 112 6.36 -6.19 -3.10
CA ILE A 112 6.36 -4.99 -2.25
C ILE A 112 5.08 -4.17 -2.46
N LEU A 113 4.62 -4.05 -3.71
CA LEU A 113 3.36 -3.37 -4.03
C LEU A 113 2.17 -4.06 -3.33
N LEU A 114 2.03 -5.38 -3.44
CA LEU A 114 0.98 -6.13 -2.75
C LEU A 114 1.09 -5.95 -1.23
N ARG A 115 2.29 -6.08 -0.68
CA ARG A 115 2.58 -5.92 0.74
C ARG A 115 2.25 -4.54 1.29
N SER A 116 2.27 -3.49 0.46
CA SER A 116 1.84 -2.16 0.90
C SER A 116 0.34 -2.12 1.29
N THR A 117 -0.46 -3.04 0.73
CA THR A 117 -1.92 -3.14 0.94
C THR A 117 -2.36 -4.36 1.76
N GLN A 118 -1.52 -5.39 1.86
CA GLN A 118 -1.82 -6.69 2.49
C GLN A 118 -0.74 -7.12 3.51
N SER A 119 -1.05 -8.06 4.40
CA SER A 119 -0.05 -8.72 5.25
C SER A 119 0.95 -9.54 4.45
N SER A 120 2.07 -9.92 5.06
CA SER A 120 3.08 -10.74 4.39
C SER A 120 2.52 -12.12 4.03
N GLU A 121 1.74 -12.70 4.94
CA GLU A 121 1.08 -13.99 4.77
C GLU A 121 0.10 -13.96 3.59
N GLU A 122 -0.77 -12.94 3.53
CA GLU A 122 -1.70 -12.75 2.41
C GLU A 122 -0.96 -12.53 1.09
N THR A 123 0.09 -11.71 1.09
CA THR A 123 0.88 -11.46 -0.14
C THR A 123 1.46 -12.76 -0.68
N ILE A 124 2.11 -13.59 0.15
CA ILE A 124 2.68 -14.88 -0.26
C ILE A 124 1.60 -15.84 -0.78
N HIS A 125 0.39 -15.80 -0.22
CA HIS A 125 -0.71 -16.66 -0.67
C HIS A 125 -1.36 -16.19 -1.98
N SER A 126 -1.32 -14.90 -2.26
CA SER A 126 -1.99 -14.28 -3.41
C SER A 126 -1.15 -14.26 -4.69
N ILE A 127 0.17 -14.40 -4.59
CA ILE A 127 1.09 -14.27 -5.70
C ILE A 127 1.55 -15.64 -6.22
N ASP A 128 1.59 -15.80 -7.54
CA ASP A 128 2.28 -16.90 -8.19
C ASP A 128 3.74 -16.47 -8.44
N LEU A 129 4.69 -17.13 -7.76
CA LEU A 129 6.11 -16.81 -7.86
C LEU A 129 6.72 -17.55 -9.06
N GLU A 130 7.16 -16.80 -10.06
CA GLU A 130 7.78 -17.34 -11.28
C GLU A 130 9.31 -17.37 -11.17
N TYR A 131 9.92 -16.36 -10.52
CA TYR A 131 11.37 -16.14 -10.57
C TYR A 131 12.08 -16.27 -9.21
N LEU A 132 11.37 -15.98 -8.12
CA LEU A 132 11.88 -16.05 -6.76
C LEU A 132 11.51 -17.34 -6.06
N SER A 133 12.39 -17.81 -5.18
CA SER A 133 12.02 -18.82 -4.21
C SER A 133 11.06 -18.24 -3.17
N LYS A 134 10.22 -19.07 -2.55
CA LYS A 134 9.37 -18.65 -1.42
C LYS A 134 10.18 -18.00 -0.30
N LYS A 135 11.38 -18.53 -0.02
CA LYS A 135 12.29 -17.98 1.00
C LYS A 135 12.76 -16.58 0.63
N ASP A 136 13.12 -16.35 -0.63
CA ASP A 136 13.53 -15.04 -1.13
C ASP A 136 12.36 -14.06 -1.06
N ALA A 137 11.15 -14.49 -1.40
CA ALA A 137 9.95 -13.68 -1.29
C ALA A 137 9.66 -13.28 0.17
N GLU A 138 9.74 -14.22 1.11
CA GLU A 138 9.62 -13.94 2.55
C GLU A 138 10.68 -12.94 3.03
N GLU A 139 11.92 -13.09 2.56
CA GLU A 139 12.99 -12.13 2.85
C GLU A 139 12.67 -10.74 2.29
N VAL A 140 12.24 -10.62 1.02
CA VAL A 140 11.80 -9.35 0.41
C VAL A 140 10.74 -8.67 1.27
N LEU A 141 9.71 -9.41 1.67
CA LEU A 141 8.60 -8.87 2.46
C LEU A 141 9.04 -8.36 3.84
N SER A 142 10.12 -8.92 4.41
CA SER A 142 10.67 -8.45 5.69
C SER A 142 11.28 -7.04 5.62
N PHE A 143 11.65 -6.55 4.43
CA PHE A 143 12.17 -5.19 4.26
C PHE A 143 11.07 -4.11 4.31
N TYR A 144 9.79 -4.49 4.15
CA TYR A 144 8.66 -3.58 4.29
C TYR A 144 8.03 -3.69 5.68
N THR A 145 8.49 -2.84 6.61
CA THR A 145 8.15 -2.95 8.03
C THR A 145 6.82 -2.30 8.42
N ASN A 146 6.17 -1.58 7.50
CA ASN A 146 4.99 -0.80 7.84
C ASN A 146 3.71 -1.64 7.79
N THR A 147 2.75 -1.27 8.64
CA THR A 147 1.42 -1.87 8.63
C THR A 147 0.77 -1.65 7.26
N PRO A 148 0.25 -2.71 6.62
CA PRO A 148 -0.40 -2.57 5.33
C PRO A 148 -1.63 -1.67 5.42
N LYS A 149 -1.91 -0.95 4.33
CA LYS A 149 -3.04 -0.04 4.20
C LYS A 149 -3.90 -0.45 3.01
N PRO A 150 -4.97 -1.22 3.22
CA PRO A 150 -5.89 -1.56 2.16
C PRO A 150 -6.47 -0.31 1.50
N LEU A 151 -6.64 -0.35 0.18
CA LEU A 151 -7.27 0.74 -0.58
C LEU A 151 -8.75 0.84 -0.22
N LYS A 152 -9.21 2.05 0.07
CA LYS A 152 -10.63 2.33 0.27
C LYS A 152 -11.27 2.63 -1.08
N VAL A 153 -12.24 1.81 -1.48
CA VAL A 153 -13.04 2.04 -2.68
C VAL A 153 -14.33 2.75 -2.26
N ALA A 154 -14.56 3.96 -2.76
CA ALA A 154 -15.87 4.59 -2.65
C ALA A 154 -16.83 3.83 -3.58
N GLN A 155 -17.88 3.26 -3.01
CA GLN A 155 -19.00 2.65 -3.76
C GLN A 155 -20.00 3.72 -4.18
#